data_AF-A0A2R7NN26-F1
#
_entry.id   AF-A0A2R7NN26-F1
#
_cell.length_a   1.000
_cell.length_b   1.000
_cell.length_c   1.000
_cell.angle_alpha   90.00
_cell.angle_beta   90.00
_cell.angle_gamma   90.00
#
_symmetry.space_group_name_H-M   'P 1'
#
loop_
_entity.id
_entity.type
_entity.pdbx_description
1 polymer ?
#
loop_
_entity_poly.entity_id
_entity_poly.type
_entity_poly.pdbx_seq_one_letter_code
_entity_poly.pdbx_strand_id
1 'polypeptide(L)'
;MEHTYHFTRASGNAKTGPIPVTTTSADSCPPTCSFKGNGCYAESGPIALHWKAVSAGKRGGTLDELCAKIRELPRHQLWRMNQAGDLPVTKPGQISAGALRKLLAANKGRRGFTYTHHKPTAANRRLVAEANAAGFTVNWSAETLEQADEYADLHSGPVVCVLPADQLTPVRTPAGRLVTICPAVTGNTDCLNCGICQQRDRQAIVGFPAHGSGAKRVQKVFFMKPMTQAMTT
;
A
#
# COMPACT_ATOMS: atom_id res chain seq x y z
N MET A 1 17.16 1.16 -11.27
CA MET A 1 16.77 2.56 -11.03
C MET A 1 17.15 2.92 -9.61
N GLU A 2 17.50 4.17 -9.35
CA GLU A 2 17.77 4.68 -8.01
C GLU A 2 16.54 5.44 -7.51
N HIS A 3 16.17 5.24 -6.25
CA HIS A 3 15.03 5.90 -5.63
C HIS A 3 15.48 6.69 -4.41
N THR A 4 14.75 7.75 -4.07
CA THR A 4 14.96 8.51 -2.82
C THR A 4 13.98 8.02 -1.75
N TYR A 5 14.48 7.81 -0.54
CA TYR A 5 13.70 7.33 0.60
C TYR A 5 13.75 8.34 1.75
N HIS A 6 12.58 8.71 2.26
CA HIS A 6 12.48 9.51 3.47
C HIS A 6 11.89 8.68 4.61
N PHE A 7 12.51 8.77 5.78
CA PHE A 7 12.07 8.09 7.00
C PHE A 7 11.56 9.12 8.00
N THR A 8 10.34 8.93 8.48
CA THR A 8 9.72 9.72 9.53
C THR A 8 9.59 8.85 10.77
N ARG A 9 10.35 9.17 11.83
CA ARG A 9 10.43 8.35 13.06
C ARG A 9 9.09 8.21 13.77
N ALA A 10 8.32 9.29 13.84
CA ALA A 10 6.99 9.33 14.43
C ALA A 10 6.05 10.05 13.46
N SER A 11 5.06 9.33 12.93
CA SER A 11 4.10 9.88 11.98
C SER A 11 3.08 10.80 12.65
N GLY A 12 2.79 11.94 12.04
CA GLY A 12 1.66 12.81 12.40
C GLY A 12 0.34 12.41 11.71
N ASN A 13 0.32 11.31 10.96
CA ASN A 13 -0.88 10.85 10.26
C ASN A 13 -1.79 10.08 11.23
N ALA A 14 -2.99 10.62 11.48
CA ALA A 14 -3.99 10.01 12.36
C ALA A 14 -4.28 8.54 12.02
N LYS A 15 -4.29 8.16 10.73
CA LYS A 15 -4.55 6.78 10.30
C LYS A 15 -3.46 5.81 10.76
N THR A 16 -2.21 6.26 10.76
CA THR A 16 -1.09 5.39 11.18
C THR A 16 -0.85 5.43 12.68
N GLY A 17 -1.30 6.49 13.36
CA GLY A 17 -0.79 6.83 14.68
C GLY A 17 0.71 7.15 14.61
N PRO A 18 1.40 7.26 15.76
CA PRO A 18 2.80 7.66 15.83
C PRO A 18 3.79 6.54 15.46
N ILE A 19 3.40 5.54 14.66
CA ILE A 19 4.35 4.54 14.15
C ILE A 19 5.37 5.18 13.20
N PRO A 20 6.59 4.61 13.08
CA PRO A 20 7.51 5.00 12.03
C PRO A 20 6.94 4.72 10.65
N VAL A 21 7.18 5.63 9.72
CA VAL A 21 6.70 5.54 8.35
C VAL A 21 7.77 5.98 7.37
N THR A 22 7.71 5.49 6.14
CA THR A 22 8.57 5.95 5.05
C THR A 22 7.79 6.61 3.92
N THR A 23 8.51 7.25 3.01
CA THR A 23 8.04 7.71 1.71
C THR A 23 9.11 7.38 0.68
N THR A 24 8.75 6.75 -0.43
CA THR A 24 9.65 6.51 -1.57
C THR A 24 9.29 7.45 -2.72
N SER A 25 10.29 7.90 -3.49
CA SER A 25 10.11 8.73 -4.68
C SER A 25 9.10 8.15 -5.68
N ALA A 26 8.42 9.03 -6.43
CA ALA A 26 7.30 8.68 -7.29
C ALA A 26 7.63 7.72 -8.45
N ASP A 27 8.90 7.61 -8.83
CA ASP A 27 9.41 6.68 -9.83
C ASP A 27 9.43 5.21 -9.36
N SER A 28 9.20 4.96 -8.07
CA SER A 28 8.89 3.61 -7.55
C SER A 28 7.51 3.12 -7.95
N CYS A 29 6.54 4.01 -8.21
CA CYS A 29 5.18 3.63 -8.55
C CYS A 29 5.11 2.95 -9.93
N PRO A 30 4.31 1.88 -10.11
CA PRO A 30 4.14 1.28 -11.42
C PRO A 30 3.43 2.24 -12.40
N PRO A 31 3.79 2.22 -13.69
CA PRO A 31 3.13 3.02 -14.71
C PRO A 31 1.66 2.59 -14.91
N THR A 32 1.33 1.34 -14.54
CA THR A 32 -0.02 0.76 -14.62
C THR A 32 -0.89 1.07 -13.40
N CYS A 33 -0.46 1.93 -12.48
CA CYS A 33 -1.25 2.27 -11.30
C CYS A 33 -2.47 3.11 -11.70
N SER A 34 -3.68 2.58 -11.55
CA SER A 34 -4.91 3.24 -11.98
C SER A 34 -5.23 4.50 -11.17
N PHE A 35 -4.62 4.67 -9.98
CA PHE A 35 -4.76 5.87 -9.15
C PHE A 35 -3.91 7.05 -9.62
N LYS A 36 -2.89 6.85 -10.44
CA LYS A 36 -1.98 7.91 -10.90
C LYS A 36 -2.75 8.94 -11.73
N GLY A 37 -2.77 10.20 -11.29
CA GLY A 37 -3.58 11.28 -11.87
C GLY A 37 -5.10 11.15 -11.63
N ASN A 38 -5.53 10.08 -10.97
CA ASN A 38 -6.92 9.62 -10.92
C ASN A 38 -7.46 9.53 -9.48
N GLY A 39 -6.83 10.24 -8.55
CA GLY A 39 -7.25 10.27 -7.15
C GLY A 39 -6.30 9.58 -6.18
N CYS A 40 -5.03 9.37 -6.57
CA CYS A 40 -3.99 8.95 -5.63
C CYS A 40 -3.93 9.92 -4.44
N TYR A 41 -4.04 9.39 -3.23
CA TYR A 41 -3.98 10.17 -1.99
C TYR A 41 -2.71 11.04 -1.91
N ALA A 42 -1.58 10.51 -2.38
CA ALA A 42 -0.28 11.18 -2.35
C ALA A 42 -0.18 12.39 -3.30
N GLU A 43 -1.13 12.57 -4.22
CA GLU A 43 -1.14 13.68 -5.19
C GLU A 43 -1.87 14.92 -4.67
N SER A 44 -2.34 14.93 -3.42
CA SER A 44 -3.05 16.08 -2.85
C SER A 44 -2.61 16.45 -1.42
N GLY A 45 -2.92 17.68 -1.01
CA GLY A 45 -2.69 18.16 0.36
C GLY A 45 -1.21 18.23 0.77
N PRO A 46 -0.92 18.26 2.09
CA PRO A 46 0.45 18.36 2.61
C PRO A 46 1.36 17.19 2.19
N ILE A 47 0.79 15.99 2.05
CA ILE A 47 1.55 14.82 1.60
C ILE A 47 2.09 14.98 0.18
N ALA A 48 1.39 15.69 -0.71
CA ALA A 48 1.87 15.95 -2.06
C ALA A 48 3.11 16.86 -2.08
N LEU A 49 3.15 17.90 -1.25
CA LEU A 49 4.33 18.76 -1.11
C LEU A 49 5.52 17.95 -0.58
N HIS A 50 5.28 17.12 0.45
CA HIS A 50 6.31 16.23 0.98
C HIS A 50 6.81 15.25 -0.08
N TRP A 51 5.90 14.59 -0.80
CA TRP A 51 6.24 13.57 -1.79
C TRP A 51 6.94 14.16 -3.02
N LYS A 52 6.59 15.37 -3.44
CA LYS A 52 7.32 16.12 -4.49
C LYS A 52 8.76 16.42 -4.06
N ALA A 53 8.98 16.83 -2.80
CA ALA A 53 10.33 17.07 -2.29
C ALA A 53 11.17 15.78 -2.25
N VAL A 54 10.57 14.65 -1.84
CA VAL A 54 11.24 13.33 -1.87
C VAL A 54 11.55 12.91 -3.30
N SER A 55 10.58 13.03 -4.20
CA SER A 55 10.73 12.63 -5.60
C SER A 55 11.75 13.47 -6.36
N ALA A 56 11.98 14.72 -5.94
CA ALA A 56 13.01 15.59 -6.50
C ALA A 56 14.38 15.43 -5.83
N GLY A 57 14.57 14.45 -4.92
CA GLY A 57 15.82 14.25 -4.18
C GLY A 57 16.13 15.34 -3.14
N LYS A 58 15.23 16.30 -2.93
CA LYS A 58 15.42 17.42 -1.97
C LYS A 58 15.21 17.01 -0.52
N ARG A 59 14.66 15.82 -0.28
CA ARG A 59 14.36 15.28 1.05
C ARG A 59 14.47 13.76 1.06
N GLY A 60 15.20 13.21 2.02
CA GLY A 60 15.44 11.79 2.12
C GLY A 60 16.89 11.44 1.75
N GLY A 61 17.13 10.18 1.45
CA GLY A 61 18.44 9.67 1.09
C GLY A 61 18.36 8.32 0.39
N THR A 62 19.43 7.57 0.48
CA THR A 62 19.63 6.28 -0.16
C THR A 62 18.87 5.15 0.55
N LEU A 63 18.79 3.99 -0.11
CA LEU A 63 18.24 2.78 0.48
C LEU A 63 19.04 2.31 1.70
N ASP A 64 20.37 2.47 1.68
CA ASP A 64 21.23 1.99 2.76
C ASP A 64 21.06 2.83 4.04
N GLU A 65 20.87 4.15 3.89
CA GLU A 65 20.51 5.05 4.99
C GLU A 65 19.12 4.74 5.55
N LEU A 66 18.13 4.45 4.69
CA LEU A 66 16.83 3.97 5.15
C LEU A 66 16.97 2.67 5.96
N CYS A 67 17.73 1.71 5.44
CA CYS A 67 17.95 0.43 6.11
C CYS A 67 18.65 0.59 7.46
N ALA A 68 19.57 1.56 7.60
CA ALA A 68 20.18 1.89 8.89
C ALA A 68 19.13 2.34 9.91
N LYS A 69 18.25 3.28 9.54
CA LYS A 69 17.18 3.79 10.40
C LYS A 69 16.17 2.70 10.79
N ILE A 70 15.86 1.76 9.89
CA ILE A 70 14.99 0.62 10.21
C ILE A 70 15.68 -0.31 11.22
N ARG A 71 17.01 -0.51 11.12
CA ARG A 71 17.76 -1.35 12.07
C ARG A 71 17.76 -0.82 13.50
N GLU A 72 17.71 0.50 13.65
CA GLU A 72 17.63 1.22 14.93
C GLU A 72 16.23 1.19 15.58
N LEU A 73 15.22 0.67 14.88
CA LEU A 73 13.90 0.53 15.48
C LEU A 73 13.93 -0.52 16.60
N PRO A 74 13.17 -0.31 17.70
CA PRO A 74 13.00 -1.32 18.73
C PRO A 74 12.57 -2.66 18.16
N ARG A 75 12.93 -3.74 18.85
CA ARG A 75 12.44 -5.08 18.50
C ARG A 75 10.91 -5.08 18.51
N HIS A 76 10.33 -5.79 17.54
CA HIS A 76 8.90 -5.90 17.31
C HIS A 76 8.18 -4.57 17.00
N GLN A 77 8.92 -3.48 16.74
CA GLN A 77 8.33 -2.21 16.32
C GLN A 77 7.49 -2.39 15.05
N LEU A 78 6.21 -2.04 15.14
CA LEU A 78 5.33 -1.89 13.99
C LEU A 78 5.74 -0.62 13.24
N TRP A 79 5.95 -0.74 11.93
CA TRP A 79 6.25 0.40 11.07
C TRP A 79 5.65 0.17 9.69
N ARG A 80 5.33 1.26 8.98
CA ARG A 80 4.75 1.20 7.65
C ARG A 80 5.75 1.70 6.62
N MET A 81 6.15 0.82 5.71
CA MET A 81 6.82 1.29 4.51
C MET A 81 5.77 1.94 3.61
N ASN A 82 6.06 3.19 3.27
CA ASN A 82 5.41 4.06 2.30
C ASN A 82 4.00 4.56 2.68
N GLN A 83 3.97 5.83 3.05
CA GLN A 83 2.78 6.69 2.96
C GLN A 83 2.52 7.12 1.51
N ALA A 84 3.60 7.26 0.73
CA ALA A 84 3.59 7.51 -0.71
C ALA A 84 4.80 6.81 -1.37
N GLY A 85 4.69 6.51 -2.65
CA GLY A 85 5.59 5.59 -3.36
C GLY A 85 5.21 4.12 -3.19
N ASP A 86 5.94 3.24 -3.86
CA ASP A 86 5.77 1.79 -3.84
C ASP A 86 7.12 1.10 -3.53
N LEU A 87 7.18 -0.22 -3.61
CA LEU A 87 8.40 -1.00 -3.46
C LEU A 87 9.49 -0.54 -4.47
N PRO A 88 10.77 -0.68 -4.12
CA PRO A 88 11.85 -0.35 -5.03
C PRO A 88 11.85 -1.24 -6.27
N VAL A 89 12.12 -0.65 -7.44
CA VAL A 89 12.08 -1.34 -8.73
C VAL A 89 13.41 -1.28 -9.48
N THR A 90 13.72 -2.31 -10.27
CA THR A 90 14.85 -2.25 -11.21
C THR A 90 14.47 -1.53 -12.50
N LYS A 91 13.22 -1.72 -12.93
CA LYS A 91 12.56 -1.08 -14.08
C LYS A 91 11.07 -0.92 -13.77
N PRO A 92 10.32 -0.03 -14.46
CA PRO A 92 8.91 0.21 -14.16
C PRO A 92 8.08 -1.08 -14.04
N GLY A 93 7.47 -1.30 -12.87
CA GLY A 93 6.64 -2.49 -12.60
C GLY A 93 7.37 -3.77 -12.16
N GLN A 94 8.71 -3.79 -12.14
CA GLN A 94 9.50 -4.95 -11.70
C GLN A 94 10.19 -4.67 -10.36
N ILE A 95 9.73 -5.34 -9.30
CA ILE A 95 10.30 -5.19 -7.96
C ILE A 95 11.77 -5.62 -7.97
N SER A 96 12.63 -4.81 -7.36
CA SER A 96 14.06 -5.07 -7.25
C SER A 96 14.32 -6.10 -6.15
N ALA A 97 14.72 -7.30 -6.55
CA ALA A 97 15.07 -8.38 -5.62
C ALA A 97 16.19 -7.96 -4.63
N GLY A 98 17.24 -7.30 -5.14
CA GLY A 98 18.36 -6.85 -4.31
C GLY A 98 17.94 -5.78 -3.30
N ALA A 99 17.14 -4.80 -3.72
CA ALA A 99 16.66 -3.75 -2.82
C ALA A 99 15.66 -4.30 -1.79
N LEU A 100 14.76 -5.19 -2.21
CA LEU A 100 13.83 -5.85 -1.30
C LEU A 100 14.59 -6.65 -0.24
N ARG A 101 15.58 -7.47 -0.62
CA ARG A 101 16.37 -8.25 0.35
C ARG A 101 17.15 -7.39 1.34
N LYS A 102 17.66 -6.22 0.92
CA LYS A 102 18.23 -5.23 1.86
C LYS A 102 17.20 -4.77 2.89
N LEU A 103 15.97 -4.48 2.45
CA LEU A 103 14.87 -4.13 3.35
C LEU A 103 14.49 -5.29 4.27
N LEU A 104 14.45 -6.53 3.78
CA LEU A 104 14.15 -7.71 4.62
C LEU A 104 15.21 -7.91 5.70
N ALA A 105 16.50 -7.78 5.35
CA ALA A 105 17.59 -7.84 6.32
C ALA A 105 17.47 -6.72 7.37
N ALA A 106 17.14 -5.50 6.94
CA ALA A 106 16.88 -4.39 7.85
C ALA A 106 15.59 -4.57 8.67
N ASN A 107 14.58 -5.28 8.17
CA ASN A 107 13.34 -5.56 8.89
C ASN A 107 13.45 -6.72 9.87
N LYS A 108 14.53 -7.51 9.88
CA LYS A 108 14.65 -8.67 10.78
C LYS A 108 14.41 -8.27 12.24
N GLY A 109 13.42 -8.90 12.88
CA GLY A 109 13.01 -8.60 14.25
C GLY A 109 12.15 -7.34 14.42
N ARG A 110 11.76 -6.67 13.33
CA ARG A 110 10.76 -5.59 13.25
C ARG A 110 9.49 -6.12 12.58
N ARG A 111 8.42 -5.33 12.63
CA ARG A 111 7.10 -5.68 12.08
C ARG A 111 6.73 -4.70 10.96
N GLY A 112 7.52 -4.67 9.90
CA GLY A 112 7.26 -3.81 8.75
C GLY A 112 6.11 -4.33 7.89
N PHE A 113 5.29 -3.42 7.36
CA PHE A 113 4.30 -3.75 6.34
C PHE A 113 4.18 -2.65 5.29
N THR A 114 3.65 -3.01 4.11
CA THR A 114 3.42 -2.08 3.00
C THR A 114 2.29 -2.56 2.09
N TYR A 115 1.99 -1.77 1.08
CA TYR A 115 1.04 -2.06 0.02
C TYR A 115 1.76 -1.90 -1.32
N THR A 116 1.42 -2.73 -2.29
CA THR A 116 1.96 -2.60 -3.64
C THR A 116 0.87 -2.62 -4.69
N HIS A 117 0.99 -1.71 -5.65
CA HIS A 117 0.17 -1.64 -6.86
C HIS A 117 0.90 -2.27 -8.05
N HIS A 118 2.10 -2.83 -7.86
CA HIS A 118 2.77 -3.61 -8.90
C HIS A 118 1.92 -4.82 -9.26
N LYS A 119 1.84 -5.15 -10.55
CA LYS A 119 1.11 -6.34 -10.99
C LYS A 119 1.78 -7.61 -10.44
N PRO A 120 1.00 -8.64 -10.05
CA PRO A 120 1.53 -9.88 -9.51
C PRO A 120 2.06 -10.81 -10.61
N THR A 121 3.06 -10.33 -11.35
CA THR A 121 3.84 -11.16 -12.29
C THR A 121 4.52 -12.31 -11.54
N ALA A 122 4.89 -13.39 -12.23
CA ALA A 122 5.57 -14.52 -11.59
C ALA A 122 6.81 -14.10 -10.77
N ALA A 123 7.59 -13.13 -11.27
CA ALA A 123 8.74 -12.59 -10.56
C ALA A 123 8.34 -11.79 -9.31
N ASN A 124 7.38 -10.86 -9.42
CA ASN A 124 6.93 -10.05 -8.29
C ASN A 124 6.27 -10.92 -7.21
N ARG A 125 5.48 -11.94 -7.60
CA ARG A 125 4.86 -12.89 -6.65
C ARG A 125 5.87 -13.64 -5.80
N ARG A 126 6.96 -14.12 -6.42
CA ARG A 126 8.04 -14.81 -5.68
C ARG A 126 8.67 -13.89 -4.64
N LEU A 127 8.91 -12.63 -5.00
CA LEU A 127 9.51 -11.64 -4.10
C LEU A 127 8.57 -11.22 -2.97
N VAL A 128 7.28 -11.05 -3.26
CA VAL A 128 6.27 -10.74 -2.24
C VAL A 128 6.06 -11.91 -1.28
N ALA A 129 6.05 -13.15 -1.77
CA ALA A 129 6.03 -14.34 -0.93
C ALA A 129 7.28 -14.44 -0.04
N GLU A 130 8.48 -14.19 -0.60
CA GLU A 130 9.74 -14.13 0.15
C GLU A 130 9.67 -13.08 1.28
N ALA A 131 9.18 -11.88 0.99
CA ALA A 131 9.04 -10.81 1.97
C ALA A 131 8.08 -11.16 3.11
N ASN A 132 6.91 -11.70 2.76
CA ASN A 132 5.90 -12.11 3.73
C ASN A 132 6.41 -13.23 4.65
N ALA A 133 7.12 -14.23 4.09
CA ALA A 133 7.76 -15.28 4.87
C ALA A 133 8.86 -14.74 5.82
N ALA A 134 9.58 -13.69 5.40
CA ALA A 134 10.61 -13.02 6.20
C ALA A 134 10.06 -12.02 7.25
N GLY A 135 8.74 -11.89 7.38
CA GLY A 135 8.12 -11.00 8.37
C GLY A 135 8.04 -9.52 7.97
N PHE A 136 8.25 -9.21 6.69
CA PHE A 136 7.93 -7.90 6.10
C PHE A 136 6.69 -8.02 5.22
N THR A 137 5.54 -7.58 5.74
CA THR A 137 4.26 -7.91 5.13
C THR A 137 3.94 -7.01 3.95
N VAL A 138 3.96 -7.56 2.74
CA VAL A 138 3.57 -6.85 1.52
C VAL A 138 2.15 -7.27 1.15
N ASN A 139 1.24 -6.29 1.14
CA ASN A 139 -0.16 -6.48 0.78
C ASN A 139 -0.38 -6.15 -0.71
N TRP A 140 -1.08 -7.02 -1.43
CA TRP A 140 -1.53 -6.72 -2.79
C TRP A 140 -2.70 -5.74 -2.74
N SER A 141 -2.60 -4.62 -3.48
CA SER A 141 -3.68 -3.65 -3.63
C SER A 141 -4.58 -4.01 -4.81
N ALA A 142 -5.79 -4.49 -4.53
CA ALA A 142 -6.84 -4.72 -5.51
C ALA A 142 -7.73 -3.49 -5.69
N GLU A 143 -8.22 -3.31 -6.91
CA GLU A 143 -9.07 -2.20 -7.34
C GLU A 143 -10.56 -2.60 -7.45
N THR A 144 -10.86 -3.90 -7.49
CA THR A 144 -12.22 -4.47 -7.46
C THR A 144 -12.28 -5.73 -6.60
N LEU A 145 -13.48 -6.18 -6.26
CA LEU A 145 -13.69 -7.40 -5.46
C LEU A 145 -13.28 -8.66 -6.23
N GLU A 146 -13.49 -8.70 -7.54
CA GLU A 146 -13.05 -9.78 -8.44
C GLU A 146 -11.53 -9.84 -8.49
N GLN A 147 -10.86 -8.69 -8.64
CA GLN A 147 -9.40 -8.64 -8.59
C GLN A 147 -8.87 -9.05 -7.20
N ALA A 148 -9.61 -8.74 -6.13
CA ALA A 148 -9.24 -9.18 -4.80
C ALA A 148 -9.29 -10.71 -4.66
N ASP A 149 -10.27 -11.36 -5.29
CA ASP A 149 -10.32 -12.83 -5.40
C ASP A 149 -9.14 -13.36 -6.23
N GLU A 150 -8.90 -12.80 -7.41
CA GLU A 150 -7.76 -13.18 -8.26
C GLU A 150 -6.43 -13.10 -7.50
N TYR A 151 -6.23 -12.05 -6.70
CA TYR A 151 -5.00 -11.86 -5.94
C TYR A 151 -4.90 -12.80 -4.73
N ALA A 152 -6.03 -13.14 -4.12
CA ALA A 152 -6.09 -14.09 -3.02
C ALA A 152 -5.74 -15.52 -3.48
N ASP A 153 -6.20 -15.91 -4.68
CA ASP A 153 -5.91 -17.21 -5.31
C ASP A 153 -4.43 -17.41 -5.65
N LEU A 154 -3.63 -16.33 -5.66
CA LEU A 154 -2.19 -16.43 -5.89
C LEU A 154 -1.41 -17.00 -4.71
N HIS A 155 -1.99 -17.00 -3.50
CA HIS A 155 -1.36 -17.46 -2.27
C HIS A 155 0.06 -16.88 -2.03
N SER A 156 0.30 -15.65 -2.48
CA SER A 156 1.63 -15.01 -2.44
C SER A 156 1.73 -13.89 -1.40
N GLY A 157 0.61 -13.50 -0.81
CA GLY A 157 0.54 -12.46 0.21
C GLY A 157 -0.90 -12.08 0.53
N PRO A 158 -1.12 -11.34 1.62
CA PRO A 158 -2.44 -10.87 1.96
C PRO A 158 -2.93 -9.79 0.99
N VAL A 159 -4.24 -9.64 0.88
CA VAL A 159 -4.87 -8.71 -0.07
C VAL A 159 -5.59 -7.59 0.66
N VAL A 160 -5.58 -6.40 0.06
CA VAL A 160 -6.45 -5.28 0.40
C VAL A 160 -7.20 -4.82 -0.84
N CYS A 161 -8.37 -4.22 -0.66
CA CYS A 161 -9.21 -3.78 -1.77
C CYS A 161 -9.71 -2.36 -1.53
N VAL A 162 -9.62 -1.48 -2.52
CA VAL A 162 -10.38 -0.22 -2.48
C VAL A 162 -11.87 -0.52 -2.60
N LEU A 163 -12.70 0.28 -1.92
CA LEU A 163 -14.15 0.14 -1.92
C LEU A 163 -14.82 1.49 -2.21
N PRO A 164 -16.09 1.49 -2.64
CA PRO A 164 -16.90 2.70 -2.71
C PRO A 164 -16.87 3.49 -1.39
N ALA A 165 -16.99 4.81 -1.49
CA ALA A 165 -16.86 5.71 -0.32
C ALA A 165 -17.92 5.44 0.78
N ASP A 166 -19.09 4.96 0.38
CA ASP A 166 -20.24 4.63 1.22
C ASP A 166 -20.22 3.19 1.77
N GLN A 167 -19.27 2.35 1.35
CA GLN A 167 -19.15 0.98 1.82
C GLN A 167 -18.48 0.91 3.20
N LEU A 168 -19.21 1.27 4.25
CA LEU A 168 -18.67 1.35 5.63
C LEU A 168 -18.87 0.08 6.46
N THR A 169 -19.54 -0.93 5.92
CA THR A 169 -19.76 -2.24 6.56
C THR A 169 -19.06 -3.36 5.78
N PRO A 170 -18.73 -4.49 6.43
CA PRO A 170 -18.12 -5.63 5.75
C PRO A 170 -18.94 -6.14 4.57
N VAL A 171 -18.25 -6.61 3.53
CA VAL A 171 -18.88 -7.23 2.34
C VAL A 171 -18.25 -8.58 2.04
N ARG A 172 -18.84 -9.32 1.10
CA ARG A 172 -18.22 -10.50 0.51
C ARG A 172 -17.84 -10.23 -0.93
N THR A 173 -16.71 -10.78 -1.35
CA THR A 173 -16.34 -10.87 -2.77
C THR A 173 -17.25 -11.87 -3.50
N PRO A 174 -17.24 -11.90 -4.85
CA PRO A 174 -17.95 -12.93 -5.62
C PRO A 174 -17.57 -14.37 -5.25
N ALA A 175 -16.31 -14.65 -4.92
CA ALA A 175 -15.90 -15.97 -4.42
C ALA A 175 -16.20 -16.19 -2.92
N GLY A 176 -16.96 -15.29 -2.29
CA GLY A 176 -17.44 -15.44 -0.91
C GLY A 176 -16.46 -15.02 0.18
N ARG A 177 -15.30 -14.43 -0.16
CA ARG A 177 -14.28 -14.02 0.82
C ARG A 177 -14.74 -12.81 1.61
N LEU A 178 -14.48 -12.81 2.92
CA LEU A 178 -14.80 -11.67 3.77
C LEU A 178 -13.88 -10.49 3.47
N VAL A 179 -14.48 -9.34 3.20
CA VAL A 179 -13.81 -8.04 3.16
C VAL A 179 -14.22 -7.25 4.39
N THR A 180 -13.32 -7.15 5.37
CA THR A 180 -13.53 -6.29 6.55
C THR A 180 -13.13 -4.86 6.24
N ILE A 181 -13.82 -3.87 6.81
CA ILE A 181 -13.47 -2.47 6.61
C ILE A 181 -12.28 -2.11 7.51
N CYS A 182 -11.31 -1.36 6.97
CA CYS A 182 -10.22 -0.81 7.75
C CYS A 182 -10.77 0.07 8.89
N PRO A 183 -10.56 -0.28 10.17
CA PRO A 183 -11.21 0.45 11.26
C PRO A 183 -10.65 1.87 11.45
N ALA A 184 -9.47 2.16 10.89
CA ALA A 184 -8.91 3.51 10.86
C ALA A 184 -9.57 4.42 9.82
N VAL A 185 -10.35 3.88 8.87
CA VAL A 185 -11.17 4.68 7.95
C VAL A 185 -12.48 5.08 8.63
N THR A 186 -13.04 4.22 9.49
CA THR A 186 -14.27 4.49 10.23
C THR A 186 -14.04 5.27 11.53
N GLY A 187 -12.79 5.64 11.84
CA GLY A 187 -12.43 6.43 13.02
C GLY A 187 -12.30 5.64 14.34
N ASN A 188 -12.36 4.31 14.29
CA ASN A 188 -12.40 3.48 15.50
C ASN A 188 -11.02 3.16 16.09
N THR A 189 -9.94 3.39 15.34
CA THR A 189 -8.56 3.04 15.75
C THR A 189 -7.53 3.66 14.80
N ASP A 190 -6.25 3.36 15.01
CA ASP A 190 -5.14 3.63 14.11
C ASP A 190 -4.32 2.37 13.81
N CYS A 191 -3.29 2.48 12.96
CA CYS A 191 -2.44 1.34 12.65
C CYS A 191 -1.63 0.86 13.86
N LEU A 192 -1.22 1.76 14.76
CA LEU A 192 -0.47 1.41 15.97
C LEU A 192 -1.24 0.38 16.80
N ASN A 193 -2.52 0.62 17.01
CA ASN A 193 -3.38 -0.23 17.83
C ASN A 193 -3.96 -1.42 17.04
N CYS A 194 -4.20 -1.27 15.73
CA CYS A 194 -4.81 -2.33 14.92
C CYS A 194 -3.81 -3.37 14.39
N GLY A 195 -2.76 -2.94 13.70
CA GLY A 195 -1.73 -3.83 13.13
C GLY A 195 -2.18 -4.90 12.11
N ILE A 196 -3.46 -4.97 11.71
CA ILE A 196 -3.99 -6.08 10.89
C ILE A 196 -3.29 -6.22 9.52
N CYS A 197 -2.87 -5.11 8.90
CA CYS A 197 -2.17 -5.14 7.62
C CYS A 197 -0.74 -5.71 7.70
N GLN A 198 -0.19 -5.87 8.92
CA GLN A 198 1.05 -6.61 9.17
C GLN A 198 0.79 -8.10 9.45
N GLN A 199 -0.46 -8.49 9.74
CA GLN A 199 -0.80 -9.90 9.90
C GLN A 199 -0.92 -10.54 8.51
N ARG A 200 0.15 -11.23 8.10
CA ARG A 200 0.23 -11.87 6.77
C ARG A 200 -0.74 -13.04 6.60
N ASP A 201 -1.03 -13.77 7.70
CA ASP A 201 -1.83 -14.99 7.72
C ASP A 201 -3.32 -14.71 8.05
N ARG A 202 -3.74 -13.44 7.97
CA ARG A 202 -5.13 -13.05 8.23
C ARG A 202 -6.06 -13.65 7.18
N GLN A 203 -7.25 -14.05 7.61
CA GLN A 203 -8.25 -14.64 6.73
C GLN A 203 -9.04 -13.61 5.91
N ALA A 204 -9.15 -12.38 6.42
CA ALA A 204 -9.95 -11.33 5.79
C ALA A 204 -9.13 -10.46 4.83
N ILE A 205 -9.75 -10.09 3.71
CA ILE A 205 -9.32 -8.98 2.87
C ILE A 205 -9.63 -7.69 3.63
N VAL A 206 -8.72 -6.73 3.63
CA VAL A 206 -8.98 -5.41 4.25
C VAL A 206 -9.46 -4.44 3.18
N GLY A 207 -10.70 -3.98 3.33
CA GLY A 207 -11.34 -2.98 2.50
C GLY A 207 -10.98 -1.56 2.92
N PHE A 208 -10.75 -0.71 1.92
CA PHE A 208 -10.47 0.71 2.08
C PHE A 208 -11.53 1.53 1.32
N PRO A 209 -12.59 1.98 1.99
CA PRO A 209 -13.52 2.94 1.43
C PRO A 209 -12.78 4.18 0.94
N ALA A 210 -13.11 4.64 -0.27
CA ALA A 210 -12.54 5.85 -0.83
C ALA A 210 -12.83 7.05 0.07
N HIS A 211 -11.80 7.81 0.45
CA HIS A 211 -11.91 8.93 1.39
C HIS A 211 -11.00 10.09 1.00
N GLY A 212 -11.23 11.24 1.63
CA GLY A 212 -10.45 12.46 1.40
C GLY A 212 -10.75 13.15 0.06
N SER A 213 -9.91 14.11 -0.29
CA SER A 213 -10.02 14.96 -1.50
C SER A 213 -10.06 14.18 -2.81
N GLY A 214 -9.45 13.00 -2.87
CA GLY A 214 -9.44 12.13 -4.05
C GLY A 214 -10.69 11.26 -4.24
N ALA A 215 -11.55 11.14 -3.22
CA ALA A 215 -12.63 10.16 -3.19
C ALA A 215 -13.58 10.25 -4.39
N LYS A 216 -13.95 11.46 -4.83
CA LYS A 216 -14.82 11.65 -6.00
C LYS A 216 -14.19 11.14 -7.29
N ARG A 217 -12.87 11.30 -7.46
CA ARG A 217 -12.15 10.78 -8.65
C ARG A 217 -12.06 9.27 -8.61
N VAL A 218 -11.72 8.69 -7.45
CA VAL A 218 -11.71 7.24 -7.22
C VAL A 218 -13.10 6.66 -7.52
N GLN A 219 -14.16 7.27 -7.02
CA GLN A 219 -15.53 6.86 -7.30
C GLN A 219 -15.83 6.83 -8.80
N LYS A 220 -15.45 7.88 -9.52
CA LYS A 220 -15.65 7.98 -10.97
C LYS A 220 -14.85 6.93 -11.75
N VAL A 221 -13.63 6.63 -11.32
CA VAL A 221 -12.71 5.74 -12.05
C VAL A 221 -13.05 4.27 -11.82
N PHE A 222 -13.41 3.90 -10.60
CA PHE A 222 -13.57 2.48 -10.23
C PHE A 222 -15.02 2.03 -10.05
N PHE A 223 -15.95 2.94 -9.76
CA PHE A 223 -17.27 2.56 -9.23
C PHE A 223 -18.47 3.17 -9.95
N MET A 224 -18.27 4.13 -10.87
CA MET A 224 -19.34 4.60 -11.74
C MET A 224 -19.44 3.67 -12.96
N LYS A 225 -20.58 2.98 -13.12
CA LYS A 225 -20.90 2.30 -14.38
C LYS A 225 -20.98 3.35 -15.51
N PRO A 226 -20.52 3.05 -16.74
CA PRO A 226 -20.88 3.88 -17.89
C PRO A 226 -22.40 3.98 -17.94
N MET A 227 -22.95 5.17 -18.21
CA MET A 227 -24.34 5.26 -18.65
C MET A 227 -24.46 4.42 -19.92
N THR A 228 -24.95 3.19 -19.79
CA THR A 228 -25.51 2.45 -20.92
C THR A 228 -26.57 3.37 -21.51
N GLN A 229 -26.35 3.83 -22.74
CA GLN A 229 -27.37 4.50 -23.54
C GLN A 229 -28.66 3.71 -23.36
N ALA A 230 -29.65 4.34 -22.73
CA ALA A 230 -30.99 3.82 -22.74
C ALA A 230 -31.38 3.63 -24.21
N MET A 231 -31.71 2.39 -24.56
CA MET A 231 -32.27 2.06 -25.86
C MET A 231 -33.50 2.94 -26.08
N THR A 232 -33.39 3.88 -27.00
CA THR A 232 -34.56 4.49 -27.65
C THR A 232 -35.11 3.44 -28.62
N THR A 233 -36.13 2.72 -28.17
CA THR A 233 -37.17 2.19 -29.05
C THR A 233 -38.27 3.22 -29.19
#